data_AF-A0A846NKI2-F1
#
_entry.id   AF-A0A846NKI2-F1
#
_cell.length_a   1.000
_cell.length_b   1.000
_cell.length_c   1.000
_cell.angle_alpha   90.00
_cell.angle_beta   90.00
_cell.angle_gamma   90.00
#
_symmetry.space_group_name_H-M   'P 1'
#
loop_
_entity.id
_entity.type
_entity.pdbx_description
1 polymer ?
#
loop_
_entity_poly.entity_id
_entity_poly.type
_entity_poly.pdbx_seq_one_letter_code
_entity_poly.pdbx_strand_id
1 'polypeptide(L)'
;MRNEILFEANVEDLKKIDKIKRVQRSVALFAIQFLFIALLASFFGIIAVILFLIAMFTFLPVPMVPTPSSYKIKKDGVIILDRGRPFTINKRHRLHVDENRKFVSIKQRWRGEVLKLYTPKPKTVMKILEKLIQKS
;
A
#
# COMPACT_ATOMS: atom_id res chain seq x y z
N MET A 1 -16.20 29.54 3.11
CA MET A 1 -16.21 28.73 1.87
C MET A 1 -16.57 27.29 2.23
N ARG A 2 -17.61 26.72 1.62
CA ARG A 2 -18.19 25.43 2.05
C ARG A 2 -17.21 24.27 1.85
N ASN A 3 -16.89 23.56 2.94
CA ASN A 3 -16.15 22.30 2.96
C ASN A 3 -17.00 21.16 2.37
N GLU A 4 -17.36 21.24 1.09
CA GLU A 4 -18.13 20.17 0.45
C GLU A 4 -17.24 18.93 0.22
N ILE A 5 -17.58 17.87 0.95
CA ILE A 5 -16.96 16.55 0.85
C ILE A 5 -17.53 15.86 -0.39
N LEU A 6 -16.67 15.51 -1.34
CA LEU A 6 -17.05 14.78 -2.57
C LEU A 6 -17.22 13.29 -2.32
N PHE A 7 -16.41 12.75 -1.40
CA PHE A 7 -16.41 11.34 -1.11
C PHE A 7 -15.85 11.10 0.29
N GLU A 8 -16.53 10.27 1.06
CA GLU A 8 -16.08 9.80 2.37
C GLU A 8 -16.17 8.28 2.38
N ALA A 9 -15.12 7.63 2.86
CA ALA A 9 -15.13 6.19 3.04
C ALA A 9 -14.40 5.79 4.31
N ASN A 10 -15.07 4.96 5.10
CA ASN A 10 -14.45 4.13 6.11
C ASN A 10 -14.15 2.76 5.50
N VAL A 11 -12.88 2.38 5.48
CA VAL A 11 -12.37 1.19 4.77
C VAL A 11 -11.54 0.30 5.67
N GLU A 12 -11.82 0.34 6.97
CA GLU A 12 -11.14 -0.46 7.96
C GLU A 12 -11.24 -1.96 7.65
N ASP A 13 -12.40 -2.44 7.22
CA ASP A 13 -12.63 -3.85 6.89
C ASP A 13 -11.83 -4.29 5.66
N LEU A 14 -11.80 -3.46 4.61
CA LEU A 14 -10.99 -3.73 3.42
C LEU A 14 -9.49 -3.79 3.75
N LYS A 15 -9.04 -2.90 4.64
CA LYS A 15 -7.67 -2.90 5.15
C LYS A 15 -7.35 -4.14 5.98
N LYS A 16 -8.29 -4.60 6.83
CA LYS A 16 -8.15 -5.84 7.62
C LYS A 16 -8.02 -7.07 6.73
N ILE A 17 -8.87 -7.21 5.73
CA ILE A 17 -8.83 -8.34 4.78
C ILE A 17 -7.48 -8.39 4.04
N ASP A 18 -7.01 -7.25 3.55
CA ASP A 18 -5.74 -7.19 2.83
C ASP A 18 -4.52 -7.41 3.76
N LYS A 19 -4.62 -6.98 5.03
CA LYS A 19 -3.61 -7.28 6.06
C LYS A 19 -3.53 -8.78 6.32
N ILE A 20 -4.66 -9.48 6.46
CA ILE A 20 -4.69 -10.93 6.69
C ILE A 20 -4.03 -11.66 5.53
N LYS A 21 -4.39 -11.32 4.27
CA LYS A 21 -3.77 -11.93 3.09
C LYS A 21 -2.26 -11.68 3.02
N ARG A 22 -1.80 -10.48 3.39
CA ARG A 22 -0.36 -10.17 3.48
C ARG A 22 0.33 -11.02 4.53
N VAL A 23 -0.24 -11.11 5.73
CA VAL A 23 0.31 -11.92 6.82
C VAL A 23 0.36 -13.39 6.41
N GLN A 24 -0.70 -13.95 5.80
CA GLN A 24 -0.71 -15.33 5.33
C GLN A 24 0.40 -15.60 4.30
N ARG A 25 0.59 -14.70 3.32
CA ARG A 25 1.68 -14.82 2.34
C ARG A 25 3.06 -14.74 3.00
N SER A 26 3.24 -13.82 3.94
CA SER A 26 4.49 -13.71 4.70
C SER A 26 4.76 -14.97 5.50
N VAL A 27 3.76 -15.50 6.23
CA VAL A 27 3.88 -16.74 7.00
C VAL A 27 4.23 -17.93 6.09
N ALA A 28 3.57 -18.06 4.93
CA ALA A 28 3.88 -19.12 3.98
C ALA A 28 5.30 -19.00 3.43
N LEU A 29 5.75 -17.80 3.06
CA LEU A 29 7.13 -17.57 2.60
C LEU A 29 8.15 -17.87 3.71
N PHE A 30 7.88 -17.46 4.95
CA PHE A 30 8.72 -17.78 6.09
C PHE A 30 8.80 -19.30 6.30
N ALA A 31 7.69 -20.03 6.22
CA ALA A 31 7.69 -21.49 6.35
C ALA A 31 8.56 -22.15 5.26
N ILE A 32 8.44 -21.71 4.00
CA ILE A 32 9.28 -22.20 2.90
C ILE A 32 10.76 -21.87 3.14
N GLN A 33 11.06 -20.65 3.60
CA GLN A 33 12.43 -20.24 3.94
C GLN A 33 13.02 -21.09 5.07
N PHE A 34 12.25 -21.37 6.12
CA PHE A 34 12.66 -22.25 7.21
C PHE A 34 12.89 -23.69 6.75
N LEU A 35 12.07 -24.19 5.82
CA LEU A 35 12.26 -25.52 5.26
C LEU A 35 13.53 -25.58 4.38
N PHE A 36 13.77 -24.53 3.59
CA PHE A 36 14.96 -24.41 2.75
C PHE A 36 16.25 -24.32 3.57
N ILE A 37 16.28 -23.52 4.64
CA ILE A 37 17.45 -23.42 5.52
C ILE A 37 17.68 -24.71 6.29
N ALA A 38 16.62 -25.40 6.75
CA ALA A 38 16.76 -26.69 7.43
C ALA A 38 17.36 -27.73 6.49
N LEU A 39 16.93 -27.75 5.23
CA LEU A 39 17.47 -28.62 4.21
C LEU A 39 18.95 -28.30 3.93
N LEU A 40 19.30 -27.03 3.72
CA LEU A 40 20.70 -26.62 3.54
C LEU A 40 21.58 -26.92 4.77
N ALA A 41 21.08 -26.68 5.97
CA ALA A 41 21.80 -26.97 7.20
C ALA A 41 22.06 -28.48 7.38
N SER A 42 21.18 -29.34 6.86
CA SER A 42 21.41 -30.78 6.84
C SER A 42 22.63 -31.19 6.00
N PHE A 43 22.99 -30.41 4.96
CA PHE A 43 24.14 -30.69 4.10
C PHE A 43 25.40 -29.91 4.48
N PHE A 44 25.25 -28.65 4.89
CA PHE A 44 26.36 -27.72 5.09
C PHE A 44 26.52 -27.24 6.55
N GLY A 45 25.71 -27.78 7.47
CA GLY A 45 25.76 -27.44 8.89
C GLY A 45 25.54 -25.96 9.15
N ILE A 46 26.32 -25.41 10.09
CA ILE A 46 26.16 -24.03 10.58
C ILE A 46 26.48 -22.96 9.51
N ILE A 47 27.28 -23.31 8.49
CA ILE A 47 27.69 -22.39 7.42
C ILE A 47 26.47 -21.96 6.58
N ALA A 48 25.53 -22.87 6.35
CA ALA A 48 24.28 -22.55 5.65
C ALA A 48 23.47 -21.47 6.36
N VAL A 49 23.47 -21.48 7.70
CA VAL A 49 22.71 -20.51 8.50
C VAL A 49 23.28 -19.11 8.33
N ILE A 50 24.61 -18.99 8.34
CA ILE A 50 25.30 -17.70 8.16
C ILE A 50 25.02 -17.12 6.75
N LEU A 51 25.15 -17.94 5.70
CA LEU A 51 24.88 -17.50 4.32
C LEU A 51 23.42 -17.09 4.12
N PHE A 52 22.49 -17.81 4.72
CA PHE A 52 21.07 -17.49 4.65
C PHE A 52 20.76 -16.14 5.32
N LEU A 53 21.33 -15.85 6.49
CA LEU A 53 21.15 -14.56 7.16
C LEU A 53 21.66 -13.40 6.30
N ILE A 54 22.83 -13.56 5.66
CA ILE A 54 23.37 -12.55 4.75
C ILE A 54 22.42 -12.31 3.56
N ALA A 55 21.90 -13.36 2.95
CA ALA A 55 20.94 -13.26 1.85
C ALA A 55 19.63 -12.59 2.28
N MET A 56 19.15 -12.87 3.50
CA MET A 56 17.94 -12.26 4.03
C MET A 56 18.09 -10.73 4.12
N PHE A 57 19.21 -10.24 4.64
CA PHE A 57 19.44 -8.80 4.79
C PHE A 57 19.64 -8.06 3.45
N THR A 58 20.18 -8.71 2.43
CA THR A 58 20.45 -8.08 1.13
C THR A 58 19.23 -8.04 0.21
N PHE A 59 18.34 -9.04 0.29
CA PHE A 59 17.23 -9.20 -0.66
C PHE A 59 15.85 -8.78 -0.15
N LEU A 60 15.70 -8.32 1.10
CA LEU A 60 14.40 -7.87 1.64
C LEU A 60 14.21 -6.35 1.48
N PRO A 61 13.46 -5.89 0.47
CA PRO A 61 13.05 -4.49 0.40
C PRO A 61 11.98 -4.19 1.45
N VAL A 62 12.12 -3.07 2.16
CA VAL A 62 11.07 -2.54 3.05
C VAL A 62 10.48 -1.26 2.48
N PRO A 63 9.39 -1.32 1.70
CA PRO A 63 8.59 -0.14 1.41
C PRO A 63 7.35 -0.11 2.32
N MET A 64 7.39 0.69 3.39
CA MET A 64 6.19 1.06 4.13
C MET A 64 5.43 2.17 3.38
N VAL A 65 4.43 1.78 2.58
CA VAL A 65 3.50 2.75 1.98
C VAL A 65 2.38 3.08 2.99
N PRO A 66 2.15 4.36 3.32
CA PRO A 66 1.09 4.75 4.24
C PRO A 66 -0.29 4.40 3.67
N THR A 67 -1.11 3.76 4.49
CA THR A 67 -2.46 3.28 4.15
C THR A 67 -3.47 3.74 5.21
N PRO A 68 -4.18 4.87 4.99
CA PRO A 68 -5.19 5.37 5.94
C PRO A 68 -6.37 4.40 6.08
N SER A 69 -7.00 4.38 7.26
CA SER A 69 -8.19 3.54 7.52
C SER A 69 -9.50 4.24 7.14
N SER A 70 -9.53 5.57 7.21
CA SER A 70 -10.62 6.40 6.71
C SER A 70 -10.04 7.65 6.03
N TYR A 71 -10.76 8.17 5.03
CA TYR A 71 -10.36 9.39 4.33
C TYR A 71 -11.57 10.13 3.75
N LYS A 72 -11.39 11.45 3.56
CA LYS A 72 -12.37 12.34 2.94
C LYS A 72 -11.72 13.08 1.78
N ILE A 73 -12.35 13.07 0.62
CA ILE A 73 -11.91 13.82 -0.57
C ILE A 73 -12.74 15.10 -0.65
N LYS A 74 -12.07 16.25 -0.69
CA LYS A 74 -12.71 17.56 -0.88
C LYS A 74 -12.65 18.03 -2.33
N LYS A 75 -13.51 18.99 -2.68
CA LYS A 75 -13.56 19.64 -4.01
C LYS A 75 -12.30 20.42 -4.39
N ASP A 76 -11.49 20.81 -3.41
CA ASP A 76 -10.22 21.54 -3.57
C ASP A 76 -9.03 20.63 -3.90
N GLY A 77 -9.23 19.30 -3.98
CA GLY A 77 -8.16 18.34 -4.23
C GLY A 77 -7.42 17.90 -2.97
N VAL A 78 -7.88 18.31 -1.79
CA VAL A 78 -7.32 17.89 -0.51
C VAL A 78 -7.96 16.59 -0.04
N ILE A 79 -7.11 15.60 0.25
CA ILE A 79 -7.49 14.36 0.92
C ILE A 79 -7.20 14.51 2.40
N ILE A 80 -8.24 14.51 3.23
CA ILE A 80 -8.10 14.44 4.68
C ILE A 80 -7.96 12.98 5.09
N LEU A 81 -6.91 12.71 5.86
CA LEU A 81 -6.58 11.40 6.40
C LEU A 81 -6.89 11.37 7.90
N ASP A 82 -7.46 10.27 8.39
CA ASP A 82 -7.88 10.11 9.79
C ASP A 82 -6.76 10.38 10.82
N ARG A 83 -5.54 9.92 10.51
CA ARG A 83 -4.35 10.04 11.37
C ARG A 83 -3.15 10.53 10.57
N GLY A 84 -3.24 11.73 10.01
CA GLY A 84 -2.15 12.28 9.23
C GLY A 84 -2.35 13.71 8.78
N ARG A 85 -1.31 14.26 8.15
CA ARG A 85 -1.42 15.55 7.47
C ARG A 85 -2.33 15.40 6.25
N PRO A 86 -3.16 16.42 5.95
CA PRO A 86 -3.92 16.43 4.70
C PRO A 86 -2.96 16.28 3.52
N PHE A 87 -3.34 15.45 2.56
CA PHE A 87 -2.56 15.19 1.36
C PHE A 87 -3.19 15.92 0.17
N THR A 88 -2.44 16.82 -0.44
CA THR A 88 -2.90 17.58 -1.62
C THR A 88 -2.48 16.87 -2.89
N ILE A 89 -3.44 16.66 -3.79
CA ILE A 89 -3.17 16.08 -5.10
C ILE A 89 -2.83 17.18 -6.11
N ASN A 90 -1.72 16.96 -6.83
CA ASN A 90 -1.21 17.84 -7.88
C ASN A 90 -1.08 17.09 -9.22
N LYS A 91 -0.93 17.81 -10.35
CA LYS A 91 -0.71 17.27 -11.72
C LYS A 91 0.44 16.28 -11.89
N ARG A 92 1.41 16.31 -10.97
CA ARG A 92 2.59 15.43 -11.00
C ARG A 92 2.31 14.01 -10.50
N HIS A 93 1.12 13.77 -9.93
CA HIS A 93 0.74 12.47 -9.43
C HIS A 93 0.10 11.62 -10.54
N ARG A 94 0.46 10.34 -10.56
CA ARG A 94 -0.18 9.33 -11.39
C ARG A 94 -1.09 8.48 -10.53
N LEU A 95 -2.28 8.21 -11.04
CA LEU A 95 -3.23 7.32 -10.38
C LEU A 95 -3.11 5.92 -10.98
N HIS A 96 -3.22 4.91 -10.13
CA HIS A 96 -3.30 3.52 -10.56
C HIS A 96 -4.40 2.82 -9.78
N VAL A 97 -5.29 2.14 -10.49
CA VAL A 97 -6.42 1.42 -9.88
C VAL A 97 -6.12 -0.07 -9.85
N ASP A 98 -6.39 -0.67 -8.69
CA ASP A 98 -6.44 -2.11 -8.52
C ASP A 98 -7.87 -2.50 -8.11
N GLU A 99 -8.60 -3.10 -9.04
CA GLU A 99 -9.98 -3.56 -8.81
C GLU A 99 -10.01 -4.82 -7.92
N ASN A 100 -9.03 -5.70 -8.07
CA ASN A 100 -8.96 -6.97 -7.34
C ASN A 100 -8.77 -6.73 -5.84
N ARG A 101 -7.92 -5.77 -5.51
CA ARG A 101 -7.61 -5.38 -4.12
C ARG A 101 -8.39 -4.16 -3.65
N LYS A 102 -9.27 -3.63 -4.49
CA LYS A 102 -10.20 -2.52 -4.18
C LYS A 102 -9.47 -1.29 -3.63
N PHE A 103 -8.45 -0.80 -4.32
CA PHE A 103 -7.74 0.43 -3.95
C PHE A 103 -7.35 1.30 -5.14
N VAL A 104 -7.11 2.58 -4.84
CA VAL A 104 -6.49 3.55 -5.75
C VAL A 104 -5.14 3.96 -5.17
N SER A 105 -4.10 3.76 -5.96
CA SER A 105 -2.71 4.11 -5.68
C SER A 105 -2.38 5.46 -6.28
N ILE A 106 -1.80 6.33 -5.47
CA ILE A 106 -1.28 7.64 -5.88
C ILE A 106 0.25 7.51 -5.92
N LYS A 107 0.81 7.62 -7.12
CA LYS A 107 2.24 7.52 -7.38
C LYS A 107 2.81 8.87 -7.75
N GLN A 108 4.01 9.16 -7.26
CA GLN A 108 4.79 10.33 -7.66
C GLN A 108 5.95 9.87 -8.54
N ARG A 109 6.25 10.66 -9.60
CA ARG A 109 7.22 10.28 -10.65
C ARG A 109 8.58 9.83 -10.12
N TRP A 110 9.07 10.45 -9.04
CA TRP A 110 10.40 10.16 -8.46
C TRP A 110 10.37 9.34 -7.16
N ARG A 111 9.30 9.42 -6.37
CA ARG A 111 9.20 8.75 -5.06
C ARG A 111 8.46 7.42 -5.09
N GLY A 112 7.88 7.04 -6.22
CA GLY A 112 7.08 5.82 -6.32
C GLY A 112 5.70 5.99 -5.67
N GLU A 113 5.18 4.94 -5.04
CA GLU A 113 3.83 4.94 -4.43
C GLU A 113 3.81 5.74 -3.12
N VAL A 114 3.05 6.85 -3.10
CA VAL A 114 3.02 7.81 -1.98
C VAL A 114 1.80 7.58 -1.09
N LEU A 115 0.67 7.19 -1.67
CA LEU A 115 -0.55 6.94 -0.90
C LEU A 115 -1.38 5.85 -1.55
N LYS A 116 -2.00 5.00 -0.72
CA LYS A 116 -2.94 3.97 -1.17
C LYS A 116 -4.28 4.13 -0.45
N LEU A 117 -5.32 4.41 -1.23
CA LEU A 117 -6.69 4.63 -0.77
C LEU A 117 -7.53 3.39 -1.06
N TYR A 118 -7.84 2.60 -0.03
CA TYR A 118 -8.81 1.51 -0.18
C TYR A 118 -10.19 2.08 -0.42
N THR A 119 -10.99 1.48 -1.28
CA THR A 119 -12.36 1.93 -1.56
C THR A 119 -13.20 0.82 -2.14
N PRO A 120 -14.48 0.70 -1.75
CA PRO A 120 -15.38 -0.27 -2.37
C PRO A 120 -15.66 0.05 -3.86
N LYS A 121 -15.48 1.30 -4.29
CA LYS A 121 -15.75 1.77 -5.66
C LYS A 121 -14.51 2.43 -6.28
N PRO A 122 -13.46 1.65 -6.64
CA PRO A 122 -12.19 2.20 -7.09
C PRO A 122 -12.29 3.01 -8.39
N LYS A 123 -13.14 2.61 -9.34
CA LYS A 123 -13.39 3.37 -10.58
C LYS A 123 -13.98 4.76 -10.30
N THR A 124 -14.92 4.85 -9.37
CA THR A 124 -15.57 6.12 -9.03
C THR A 124 -14.57 7.06 -8.37
N VAL A 125 -13.78 6.57 -7.42
CA VAL A 125 -12.75 7.36 -6.76
C VAL A 125 -11.69 7.83 -7.75
N MET A 126 -11.22 6.95 -8.65
CA MET A 126 -10.28 7.34 -9.70
C MET A 126 -10.82 8.49 -10.55
N LYS A 127 -12.06 8.40 -11.06
CA LYS A 127 -12.67 9.48 -11.85
C LYS A 127 -12.76 10.80 -11.09
N ILE A 128 -13.06 10.75 -9.78
CA ILE A 128 -13.07 11.95 -8.93
C ILE A 128 -11.66 12.53 -8.84
N LEU A 129 -10.66 11.71 -8.56
CA LEU A 129 -9.28 12.15 -8.44
C LEU A 129 -8.71 12.67 -9.76
N GLU A 130 -9.02 12.06 -10.90
CA GLU A 130 -8.62 12.55 -12.22
C GLU A 130 -9.18 13.94 -12.52
N LYS A 131 -10.48 14.17 -12.23
CA LYS A 131 -11.09 15.50 -12.38
C LYS A 131 -10.41 16.54 -11.51
N LEU A 132 -10.03 16.18 -10.28
CA LEU A 132 -9.30 17.07 -9.37
C LEU A 132 -7.89 17.37 -9.86
N ILE A 133 -7.18 16.38 -10.43
CA ILE A 133 -5.85 16.54 -11.03
C ILE A 133 -5.90 17.50 -12.22
N GLN A 134 -6.91 17.39 -13.08
CA GLN A 134 -7.06 18.27 -14.25
C GLN A 134 -7.36 19.72 -13.86
N LYS A 135 -8.08 19.93 -12.75
CA LYS A 135 -8.49 21.25 -12.25
C LYS A 135 -7.40 21.98 -11.44
N SER A 136 -6.46 21.24 -10.84
CA SER A 136 -5.26 21.77 -10.16
C SER A 136 -4.30 22.45 -11.14
#